data_AF-A0A1I6VNH5-F1
#
_entry.id   AF-A0A1I6VNH5-F1
#
_cell.length_a   1.000
_cell.length_b   1.000
_cell.length_c   1.000
_cell.angle_alpha   90.00
_cell.angle_beta   90.00
_cell.angle_gamma   90.00
#
_symmetry.space_group_name_H-M   'P 1'
#
loop_
_entity.id
_entity.type
_entity.pdbx_description
1 polymer ?
#
loop_
_entity_poly.entity_id
_entity_poly.type
_entity_poly.pdbx_seq_one_letter_code
_entity_poly.pdbx_strand_id
1 'polypeptide(L)'
;MKTITPYLLRFALTATILTIVFRYFLSYGIENQSGIIITISATIYGLLMFASGWYFGRKDGEYLPIYDVGFRFHLTTYLIHNGISLLWIGLGFGSKNENLNVSIMVAIYWGIFLLIHFAFFLWARKNSINNLDKEDIFE
;
A
#
# COMPACT_ATOMS: atom_id res chain seq x y z
N MET A 1 -5.85 12.91 -17.70
CA MET A 1 -5.09 11.64 -17.70
C MET A 1 -5.81 10.64 -16.80
N LYS A 2 -5.92 9.37 -17.20
CA LYS A 2 -6.53 8.33 -16.35
C LYS A 2 -5.54 7.94 -15.24
N THR A 3 -5.79 8.38 -14.00
CA THR A 3 -4.98 8.04 -12.81
C THR A 3 -5.39 6.70 -12.17
N ILE A 4 -6.54 6.16 -12.58
CA ILE A 4 -7.03 4.84 -12.18
C ILE A 4 -6.95 3.93 -13.40
N THR A 5 -6.28 2.81 -13.25
CA THR A 5 -6.03 1.83 -14.30
C THR A 5 -6.58 0.47 -13.88
N PRO A 6 -6.87 -0.43 -14.84
CA PRO A 6 -7.34 -1.78 -14.51
C PRO A 6 -6.37 -2.57 -13.62
N TYR A 7 -5.05 -2.40 -13.80
CA TYR A 7 -4.05 -3.09 -12.98
C TYR A 7 -3.98 -2.52 -11.56
N LEU A 8 -4.12 -1.21 -11.37
CA LEU A 8 -4.22 -0.62 -10.03
C LEU A 8 -5.49 -1.10 -9.31
N LEU A 9 -6.62 -1.24 -10.02
CA LEU A 9 -7.86 -1.78 -9.44
C LEU A 9 -7.72 -3.26 -9.04
N ARG A 10 -7.09 -4.08 -9.89
CA ARG A 10 -6.81 -5.48 -9.57
C ARG A 10 -5.85 -5.60 -8.38
N PHE A 11 -4.82 -4.77 -8.33
CA PHE A 11 -3.93 -4.68 -7.18
C PHE A 11 -4.67 -4.27 -5.91
N ALA A 12 -5.55 -3.26 -5.98
CA ALA A 12 -6.35 -2.81 -4.85
C ALA A 12 -7.24 -3.95 -4.31
N LEU A 13 -7.87 -4.72 -5.19
CA LEU A 13 -8.65 -5.90 -4.79
C LEU A 13 -7.77 -6.96 -4.11
N THR A 14 -6.63 -7.31 -4.71
CA THR A 14 -5.67 -8.27 -4.13
C THR A 14 -5.17 -7.80 -2.75
N ALA A 15 -4.75 -6.53 -2.66
CA ALA A 15 -4.27 -5.94 -1.41
C ALA A 15 -5.35 -5.92 -0.32
N THR A 16 -6.60 -5.67 -0.69
CA THR A 16 -7.75 -5.71 0.23
C THR A 16 -7.93 -7.11 0.83
N ILE A 17 -7.98 -8.14 -0.04
CA ILE A 17 -8.12 -9.54 0.40
C ILE A 17 -6.95 -9.95 1.29
N LEU A 18 -5.71 -9.68 0.85
CA LEU A 18 -4.51 -10.03 1.61
C LEU A 18 -4.48 -9.33 2.98
N THR A 19 -4.90 -8.06 3.04
CA THR A 19 -4.91 -7.29 4.30
C THR A 19 -5.96 -7.81 5.26
N ILE A 20 -7.16 -8.18 4.78
CA ILE A 20 -8.20 -8.80 5.64
C ILE A 20 -7.69 -10.11 6.22
N VAL A 21 -7.13 -10.99 5.38
CA VAL A 21 -6.57 -12.28 5.82
C VAL A 21 -5.44 -12.06 6.83
N PHE A 22 -4.53 -11.13 6.55
CA PHE A 22 -3.47 -10.76 7.48
C PHE A 22 -4.01 -10.26 8.81
N ARG A 23 -4.99 -9.34 8.82
CA ARG A 23 -5.59 -8.79 10.04
C ARG A 23 -6.25 -9.86 10.89
N TYR A 24 -6.92 -10.83 10.27
CA TYR A 24 -7.48 -11.98 10.98
C TYR A 24 -6.39 -12.76 11.72
N PHE A 25 -5.34 -13.21 11.02
CA PHE A 25 -4.27 -14.00 11.64
C PHE A 25 -3.43 -13.20 12.64
N LEU A 26 -3.20 -11.91 12.38
CA LEU A 26 -2.51 -11.02 13.32
C LEU A 26 -3.30 -10.90 14.62
N SER A 27 -4.60 -10.60 14.53
CA SER A 27 -5.46 -10.47 15.72
C SER A 27 -5.53 -11.80 16.49
N TYR A 28 -5.69 -12.92 15.78
CA TYR A 28 -5.66 -14.25 16.39
C TYR A 28 -4.32 -14.55 17.09
N GLY A 29 -3.19 -14.24 16.43
CA GLY A 29 -1.85 -14.41 17.00
C GLY A 29 -1.62 -13.58 18.26
N ILE A 30 -2.08 -12.33 18.26
CA ILE A 30 -1.99 -11.42 19.40
C ILE A 30 -2.88 -11.91 20.56
N GLU A 31 -4.10 -12.36 20.28
CA GLU A 31 -5.03 -12.85 21.30
C GLU A 31 -4.48 -14.10 22.02
N ASN A 32 -3.85 -14.99 21.26
CA ASN A 32 -3.26 -16.24 21.77
C ASN A 32 -1.79 -16.11 22.18
N GLN A 33 -1.23 -14.89 22.20
CA GLN A 33 0.18 -14.62 22.51
C GLN A 33 1.17 -15.46 21.69
N SER A 34 0.78 -15.83 20.46
CA SER A 34 1.56 -16.71 19.59
C SER A 34 2.46 -15.89 18.66
N GLY A 35 3.71 -15.67 19.08
CA GLY A 35 4.72 -14.99 18.27
C GLY A 35 4.99 -15.67 16.92
N ILE A 36 4.82 -16.99 16.84
CA ILE A 36 4.99 -17.76 15.61
C ILE A 36 3.93 -17.36 14.57
N ILE A 37 2.65 -17.29 14.97
CA ILE A 37 1.56 -16.91 14.06
C ILE A 37 1.73 -15.47 13.60
N ILE A 38 2.08 -14.56 14.52
CA ILE A 38 2.34 -13.15 14.20
C ILE A 38 3.46 -13.06 13.16
N THR A 39 4.59 -13.75 13.39
CA THR A 39 5.76 -13.68 12.50
C THR A 39 5.49 -14.28 11.13
N ILE A 40 4.88 -15.47 11.08
CA ILE A 40 4.58 -16.16 9.82
C ILE A 40 3.55 -15.36 9.01
N SER A 41 2.46 -14.90 9.64
CA SER A 41 1.44 -14.12 8.94
C SER A 41 1.99 -12.80 8.39
N ALA A 42 2.81 -12.08 9.17
CA ALA A 42 3.46 -10.86 8.71
C ALA A 42 4.43 -11.11 7.56
N THR A 43 5.24 -12.18 7.64
CA THR A 43 6.20 -12.54 6.58
C THR A 43 5.49 -12.89 5.28
N ILE A 44 4.48 -13.76 5.35
CA ILE A 44 3.68 -14.16 4.18
C ILE A 44 2.97 -12.94 3.58
N TYR A 45 2.35 -12.11 4.41
CA TYR A 45 1.69 -10.89 3.95
C TYR A 45 2.66 -9.96 3.22
N GLY A 46 3.84 -9.70 3.80
CA GLY A 46 4.87 -8.87 3.19
C GLY A 46 5.33 -9.39 1.82
N LEU A 47 5.62 -10.70 1.72
CA LEU A 47 6.04 -11.33 0.47
C LEU A 47 4.96 -11.27 -0.61
N LEU A 48 3.70 -11.55 -0.25
CA LEU A 48 2.57 -11.53 -1.19
C LEU A 48 2.25 -10.09 -1.65
N MET A 49 2.29 -9.12 -0.75
CA MET A 49 2.11 -7.70 -1.08
C MET A 49 3.23 -7.20 -2.00
N PHE A 50 4.49 -7.57 -1.72
CA PHE A 50 5.63 -7.23 -2.57
C PHE A 50 5.49 -7.85 -3.97
N ALA A 51 5.23 -9.15 -4.06
CA ALA A 51 5.04 -9.84 -5.33
C ALA A 51 3.87 -9.27 -6.15
N SER A 52 2.75 -8.96 -5.48
CA SER A 52 1.58 -8.34 -6.11
C SER A 52 1.88 -6.93 -6.62
N GLY A 53 2.51 -6.09 -5.80
CA GLY A 53 2.89 -4.73 -6.18
C GLY A 53 3.87 -4.73 -7.35
N TRP A 54 4.86 -5.61 -7.32
CA TRP A 54 5.82 -5.79 -8.41
C TRP A 54 5.13 -6.22 -9.72
N TYR A 55 4.29 -7.26 -9.67
CA TYR A 55 3.60 -7.78 -10.85
C TYR A 55 2.66 -6.75 -11.48
N PHE A 56 1.76 -6.17 -10.68
CA PHE A 56 0.77 -5.22 -11.17
C PHE A 56 1.40 -3.87 -11.53
N GLY A 57 2.42 -3.41 -10.79
CA GLY A 57 3.14 -2.19 -11.09
C GLY A 57 3.87 -2.26 -12.43
N ARG A 58 4.56 -3.37 -12.72
CA ARG A 58 5.16 -3.60 -14.04
C ARG A 58 4.13 -3.59 -15.16
N LYS A 59 3.02 -4.30 -14.98
CA LYS A 59 1.93 -4.34 -15.97
C LYS A 59 1.26 -2.98 -16.17
N ASP A 60 1.16 -2.18 -15.12
CA ASP A 60 0.60 -0.84 -15.21
C ASP A 60 1.50 0.11 -16.02
N GLY A 61 2.82 0.06 -15.78
CA GLY A 61 3.81 0.84 -16.53
C GLY A 61 3.86 0.46 -18.01
N GLU A 62 3.72 -0.84 -18.34
CA GLU A 62 3.59 -1.33 -19.73
C GLU A 62 2.28 -0.85 -20.40
N TYR A 63 1.19 -0.76 -19.64
CA TYR A 63 -0.14 -0.41 -20.17
C TYR A 63 -0.31 1.08 -20.44
N LEU A 64 0.14 1.92 -19.51
CA LEU A 64 0.12 3.36 -19.65
C LEU A 64 1.41 3.88 -19.00
N PRO A 65 2.41 4.33 -19.79
CA PRO A 65 3.68 4.80 -19.28
C PRO A 65 3.48 6.17 -18.62
N ILE A 66 2.74 6.20 -17.51
CA ILE A 66 2.55 7.37 -16.67
C ILE A 66 3.83 7.53 -15.89
N TYR A 67 4.33 8.76 -15.86
CA TYR A 67 5.42 9.14 -15.00
C TYR A 67 5.09 8.80 -13.53
N ASP A 68 5.94 7.98 -12.91
CA ASP A 68 5.86 7.49 -11.52
C ASP A 68 4.61 6.64 -11.18
N VAL A 69 4.64 5.38 -11.64
CA VAL A 69 3.72 4.31 -11.21
C VAL A 69 3.82 4.04 -9.70
N GLY A 70 4.99 4.26 -9.10
CA GLY A 70 5.29 3.91 -7.72
C GLY A 70 4.37 4.62 -6.73
N PHE A 71 4.24 5.94 -6.84
CA PHE A 71 3.40 6.72 -5.92
C PHE A 71 1.96 6.20 -5.83
N ARG A 72 1.33 5.89 -6.97
CA ARG A 72 -0.07 5.42 -7.03
C ARG A 72 -0.26 4.11 -6.27
N PHE A 73 0.66 3.17 -6.46
CA PHE A 73 0.61 1.88 -5.77
C PHE A 73 0.84 2.04 -4.26
N HIS A 74 1.82 2.86 -3.86
CA HIS A 74 2.08 3.14 -2.45
C HIS A 74 0.90 3.85 -1.75
N LEU A 75 0.25 4.80 -2.42
CA LEU A 75 -0.95 5.47 -1.91
C LEU A 75 -2.10 4.46 -1.76
N THR A 76 -2.33 3.60 -2.75
CA THR A 76 -3.35 2.55 -2.67
C THR A 76 -3.07 1.58 -1.51
N THR A 77 -1.83 1.13 -1.35
CA THR A 77 -1.45 0.26 -0.22
C THR A 77 -1.65 0.96 1.12
N TYR A 78 -1.26 2.22 1.24
CA TYR A 78 -1.45 3.02 2.46
C TYR A 78 -2.93 3.10 2.84
N LEU A 79 -3.81 3.47 1.89
CA LEU A 79 -5.24 3.62 2.15
C LEU A 79 -5.88 2.29 2.55
N ILE A 80 -5.56 1.21 1.84
CA ILE A 80 -6.12 -0.12 2.10
C ILE A 80 -5.64 -0.65 3.44
N HIS A 81 -4.32 -0.65 3.68
CA HIS A 81 -3.76 -1.24 4.89
C HIS A 81 -4.25 -0.52 6.15
N ASN A 82 -4.15 0.81 6.18
CA ASN A 82 -4.55 1.60 7.34
C ASN A 82 -6.07 1.65 7.47
N GLY A 83 -6.81 1.82 6.37
CA GLY A 83 -8.27 1.81 6.39
C GLY A 83 -8.83 0.51 6.95
N ILE A 84 -8.35 -0.64 6.45
CA ILE A 84 -8.77 -1.95 6.96
C ILE A 84 -8.33 -2.14 8.41
N SER A 85 -7.10 -1.77 8.78
CA SER A 85 -6.63 -1.95 10.16
C SER A 85 -7.43 -1.13 11.17
N LEU A 86 -7.73 0.13 10.85
CA LEU A 86 -8.53 1.01 11.70
C LEU A 86 -9.98 0.53 11.80
N LEU A 87 -10.59 0.12 10.68
CA LEU A 87 -11.93 -0.46 10.68
C LEU A 87 -11.97 -1.79 11.43
N TRP A 88 -10.96 -2.65 11.26
CA TRP A 88 -10.89 -3.95 11.90
C TRP A 88 -10.90 -3.82 13.42
N ILE A 89 -10.04 -2.95 13.96
CA ILE A 89 -9.98 -2.72 15.41
C ILE A 89 -11.20 -1.92 15.87
N GLY A 90 -11.59 -0.86 15.16
CA GLY A 90 -12.71 0.02 15.52
C GLY A 90 -14.08 -0.66 15.51
N LEU A 91 -14.26 -1.70 14.69
CA LEU A 91 -15.48 -2.52 14.65
C LEU A 91 -15.43 -3.71 15.64
N GLY A 92 -14.36 -3.85 16.43
CA GLY A 92 -14.23 -4.89 17.45
C GLY A 92 -13.78 -6.26 16.93
N PHE A 93 -13.24 -6.35 15.71
CA PHE A 93 -12.66 -7.59 15.17
C PHE A 93 -11.20 -7.82 15.63
N GLY A 94 -10.56 -6.80 16.22
CA GLY A 94 -9.21 -6.91 16.77
C GLY A 94 -9.14 -7.74 18.06
N SER A 95 -7.93 -8.15 18.45
CA SER A 95 -7.69 -8.76 19.75
C SER A 95 -7.93 -7.75 20.89
N LYS A 96 -8.28 -8.24 22.08
CA LYS A 96 -8.39 -7.41 23.29
C LYS A 96 -7.08 -6.74 23.69
N ASN A 97 -5.95 -7.24 23.20
CA ASN A 97 -4.63 -6.68 23.48
C ASN A 97 -4.18 -5.66 22.41
N GLU A 98 -5.00 -5.39 21.39
CA GLU A 98 -4.71 -4.38 20.38
C GLU A 98 -5.20 -3.00 20.81
N ASN A 99 -4.35 -2.00 20.60
CA ASN A 99 -4.67 -0.62 20.91
C ASN A 99 -4.87 0.18 19.62
N LEU A 100 -6.08 0.71 19.44
CA LEU A 100 -6.44 1.54 18.27
C LEU A 100 -5.50 2.74 18.09
N ASN A 101 -5.03 3.35 19.18
CA ASN A 101 -4.11 4.49 19.11
C ASN A 101 -2.78 4.11 18.45
N VAL A 102 -2.31 2.87 18.62
CA VAL A 102 -1.09 2.40 17.95
C VAL A 102 -1.30 2.37 16.44
N SER A 103 -2.44 1.84 15.97
CA SER A 103 -2.75 1.81 14.52
C SER A 103 -2.94 3.21 13.94
N ILE A 104 -3.52 4.15 14.71
CA ILE A 104 -3.61 5.56 14.30
C ILE A 104 -2.22 6.17 14.16
N MET A 105 -1.31 5.94 15.12
CA MET A 105 0.05 6.47 15.06
C MET A 105 0.84 5.88 13.89
N VAL A 106 0.67 4.58 13.60
CA VAL A 106 1.26 3.94 12.41
C VAL A 106 0.76 4.62 11.13
N ALA A 107 -0.54 4.87 11.02
CA ALA A 107 -1.11 5.57 9.87
C ALA A 107 -0.54 6.98 9.72
N ILE A 108 -0.39 7.74 10.82
CA ILE A 108 0.19 9.09 10.80
C ILE A 108 1.65 9.05 10.34
N TYR A 109 2.49 8.21 10.96
CA TYR A 109 3.91 8.16 10.62
C TYR A 109 4.14 7.69 9.19
N TRP A 110 3.41 6.67 8.73
CA TRP A 110 3.47 6.25 7.34
C TRP A 110 2.94 7.34 6.39
N GLY A 111 1.89 8.06 6.80
CA GLY A 111 1.35 9.20 6.06
C GLY A 111 2.38 10.29 5.79
N ILE A 112 3.26 10.58 6.74
CA ILE A 112 4.35 11.55 6.55
C ILE A 112 5.31 11.10 5.44
N PHE A 113 5.73 9.84 5.43
CA PHE A 113 6.58 9.31 4.34
C PHE A 113 5.86 9.33 2.99
N LEU A 114 4.56 9.08 2.98
CA LEU A 114 3.75 9.14 1.76
C LEU A 114 3.62 10.58 1.24
N LEU A 115 3.51 11.57 2.12
CA LEU A 115 3.51 12.99 1.74
C LEU A 115 4.84 13.42 1.12
N ILE A 116 5.96 12.94 1.69
CA ILE A 116 7.28 13.15 1.10
C ILE A 116 7.34 12.54 -0.31
N HIS A 117 6.86 11.30 -0.47
CA HIS A 117 6.79 10.66 -1.79
C HIS A 117 5.89 11.43 -2.76
N PHE A 118 4.76 11.96 -2.28
CA PHE A 118 3.88 12.79 -3.10
C PHE A 118 4.55 14.08 -3.58
N ALA A 119 5.39 14.72 -2.76
CA ALA A 119 6.16 15.89 -3.17
C ALA A 119 7.13 15.56 -4.31
N PHE A 120 7.84 14.43 -4.23
CA PHE A 120 8.69 13.94 -5.33
C PHE A 120 7.88 13.64 -6.58
N PHE A 121 6.74 12.97 -6.46
CA PHE A 121 5.82 12.72 -7.57
C PHE A 121 5.41 14.03 -8.29
N LEU A 122 5.05 15.07 -7.53
CA LEU A 122 4.66 16.36 -8.11
C LEU A 122 5.83 17.07 -8.80
N TRP A 123 7.02 17.04 -8.20
CA TRP A 123 8.21 17.64 -8.78
C TRP A 123 8.56 16.99 -10.11
N ALA A 124 8.58 15.67 -10.13
CA ALA A 124 8.97 14.90 -11.29
C ALA A 124 7.90 14.96 -12.41
N ARG A 125 6.61 15.03 -12.05
CA ARG A 125 5.53 15.36 -12.99
C ARG A 125 5.68 16.76 -13.62
N LYS A 126 6.11 17.77 -12.87
CA LYS A 126 6.34 19.14 -13.41
C LYS A 126 7.48 19.15 -14.44
N ASN A 127 8.43 18.22 -14.32
CA ASN A 127 9.60 18.12 -15.19
C ASN A 127 9.40 17.19 -16.40
N SER A 128 8.23 16.60 -16.59
CA SER A 128 7.94 15.77 -17.77
C SER A 128 7.05 16.49 -18.82
N ILE A 129 7.21 16.11 -20.10
CA ILE A 129 6.29 16.44 -21.20
C ILE A 129 5.87 15.12 -21.84
N ASN A 130 4.56 14.89 -22.01
CA ASN A 130 4.02 13.63 -22.57
C ASN A 130 4.53 12.35 -21.86
N ASN A 131 4.81 12.42 -20.55
CA ASN A 131 5.42 11.37 -19.72
C ASN A 131 6.88 11.01 -20.06
N LEU A 132 7.55 11.80 -20.89
CA LEU A 132 9.00 11.73 -21.10
C LEU A 132 9.65 12.82 -20.26
N ASP A 133 10.85 12.55 -19.74
CA ASP A 133 11.63 13.57 -19.06
C ASP A 133 11.97 14.69 -20.05
N LYS A 134 11.92 15.94 -19.62
CA LYS A 134 12.24 17.08 -20.49
C LYS A 134 13.70 17.01 -20.96
N GLU A 135 14.59 16.54 -20.09
CA GLU A 135 16.01 16.38 -20.42
C GLU A 135 16.18 15.39 -21.58
N ASP A 136 15.50 14.23 -21.54
CA ASP A 136 15.54 13.21 -22.60
C ASP A 136 14.96 13.66 -23.96
N ILE A 137 14.15 14.73 -23.98
CA ILE A 137 13.50 15.23 -25.21
C ILE A 137 14.32 16.34 -25.89
N PHE A 138 15.08 17.11 -25.12
CA PHE A 138 15.75 18.33 -25.59
C PHE A 138 17.29 18.24 -25.58
N GLU A 139 17.86 17.09 -25.21
CA GLU A 139 19.23 16.68 -25.56
C GLU A 139 19.30 16.02 -26.95
#